data_AF-A0A2G9T838-F1
#
_entry.id   AF-A0A2G9T838-F1
#
_cell.length_a   1.000
_cell.length_b   1.000
_cell.length_c   1.000
_cell.angle_alpha   90.00
_cell.angle_beta   90.00
_cell.angle_gamma   90.00
#
_symmetry.space_group_name_H-M   'P 1'
#
loop_
_entity.id
_entity.type
_entity.pdbx_description
1 polymer ?
#
loop_
_entity_poly.entity_id
_entity_poly.type
_entity_poly.pdbx_seq_one_letter_code
_entity_poly.pdbx_strand_id
1 'polypeptide(L)' 'MPFEKAVGFDLEIKNEDYAFQIMVNGERFASYAHRLEPHELNGLQIGGDVEITGIQLH' A
#
# COMPACT_ATOMS: atom_id res chain seq x y z
N MET A 1 7.58 5.30 12.75
CA MET A 1 7.16 3.93 12.37
C MET A 1 5.64 3.92 12.40
N PRO A 2 4.94 3.64 11.29
CA PRO A 2 3.48 3.78 11.21
C PRO A 2 2.70 2.55 11.71
N PHE A 3 3.39 1.47 12.10
CA PHE A 3 2.79 0.20 12.52
C PHE A 3 3.25 -0.21 13.91
N GLU A 4 2.37 -0.88 14.64
CA GLU A 4 2.62 -1.47 15.96
C GLU A 4 2.19 -2.95 15.97
N LYS A 5 2.93 -3.79 16.70
CA LYS A 5 2.64 -5.23 16.75
C LYS A 5 1.25 -5.48 17.35
N ALA A 6 0.49 -6.39 16.74
CA ALA A 6 -0.85 -6.78 17.16
C ALA A 6 -1.89 -5.64 17.17
N VAL A 7 -1.61 -4.52 16.49
CA VAL A 7 -2.54 -3.42 16.26
C VAL A 7 -2.94 -3.40 14.80
N GLY A 8 -4.25 -3.34 14.52
CA GLY A 8 -4.76 -3.22 13.15
C GLY A 8 -4.40 -1.89 12.50
N PHE A 9 -4.30 -1.88 11.17
CA PHE A 9 -4.05 -0.68 10.39
C PHE A 9 -4.76 -0.77 9.03
N ASP A 10 -5.08 0.40 8.47
CA ASP A 10 -5.51 0.52 7.09
C ASP A 10 -4.31 0.93 6.22
N LEU A 11 -4.05 0.18 5.15
CA LEU A 11 -3.02 0.49 4.17
C LEU A 11 -3.68 0.77 2.82
N GLU A 12 -3.46 1.96 2.30
CA GLU A 12 -3.89 2.35 0.96
C GLU A 12 -2.68 2.58 0.07
N ILE A 13 -2.70 2.00 -1.12
CA ILE A 13 -1.68 2.20 -2.15
C ILE A 13 -2.38 2.76 -3.38
N LYS A 14 -2.11 4.03 -3.70
CA LYS A 14 -2.64 4.69 -4.91
C LYS A 14 -1.58 4.66 -5.99
N ASN A 15 -1.97 4.22 -7.18
CA ASN A 15 -1.14 4.31 -8.37
C ASN A 15 -1.35 5.69 -9.01
N GLU A 16 -0.45 6.64 -8.74
CA GLU A 16 -0.45 7.95 -9.40
C GLU A 16 0.49 7.92 -10.62
N ASP A 17 0.39 8.92 -11.50
CA ASP A 17 1.14 8.97 -12.77
C ASP A 17 2.66 8.79 -12.61
N TYR A 18 3.25 9.26 -11.51
CA TYR A 18 4.71 9.29 -11.32
C TYR A 18 5.22 8.42 -10.16
N ALA A 19 4.34 7.99 -9.26
CA ALA A 19 4.72 7.21 -8.08
C ALA A 19 3.52 6.48 -7.48
N PHE A 20 3.80 5.46 -6.67
CA PHE A 20 2.83 5.01 -5.68
C PHE A 20 2.74 6.02 -4.55
N GLN A 21 1.53 6.40 -4.15
CA GLN A 21 1.28 7.08 -2.90
C GLN A 21 0.82 6.07 -1.85
N ILE A 22 1.50 6.05 -0.71
CA ILE A 22 1.27 5.11 0.38
C ILE A 22 0.67 5.87 1.55
N MET A 23 -0.53 5.46 1.97
CA MET A 23 -1.26 6.02 3.10
C MET A 23 -1.41 4.96 4.18
N VAL A 24 -1.23 5.35 5.44
CA VAL A 24 -1.49 4.47 6.60
C VAL A 24 -2.49 5.18 7.50
N ASN A 25 -3.59 4.50 7.82
CA ASN A 25 -4.68 5.04 8.64
C ASN A 25 -5.20 6.41 8.14
N GLY A 26 -5.29 6.58 6.81
CA GLY A 26 -5.74 7.81 6.16
C GLY A 26 -4.70 8.94 6.09
N GLU A 27 -3.49 8.77 6.63
CA GLU A 27 -2.43 9.78 6.63
C GLU A 27 -1.29 9.43 5.64
N ARG A 28 -0.68 10.47 5.04
CA ARG A 28 0.38 10.28 4.03
C ARG A 28 1.65 9.79 4.70
N PHE A 29 2.05 8.57 4.37
CA PHE A 29 3.25 7.96 4.91
C PHE A 29 4.44 8.12 3.95
N ALA A 30 4.29 7.75 2.68
CA ALA A 30 5.40 7.76 1.73
C ALA A 30 4.94 7.89 0.27
N SER A 31 5.91 8.13 -0.61
CA SER A 31 5.76 7.98 -2.05
C SER A 31 6.91 7.12 -2.60
N TYR A 32 6.63 6.28 -3.59
CA TYR A 32 7.63 5.43 -4.22
C TYR A 32 7.58 5.59 -5.73
N ALA A 33 8.64 6.17 -6.31
CA ALA A 33 8.74 6.41 -7.74
C ALA A 33 8.64 5.10 -8.53
N HIS A 34 7.89 5.14 -9.63
CA HIS A 34 7.74 4.00 -10.52
C HIS A 34 9.09 3.56 -11.10
N ARG A 35 9.31 2.25 -11.18
CA ARG A 35 10.48 1.65 -11.84
C ARG A 35 10.15 0.96 -13.16
N LEU A 36 8.85 0.83 -13.45
CA LEU A 36 8.24 0.26 -14.64
C LEU A 36 7.05 1.16 -15.01
N GLU A 37 6.45 0.93 -16.17
CA GLU A 37 5.27 1.69 -16.58
C GLU A 37 4.11 1.47 -15.59
N PRO A 38 3.47 2.54 -15.09
CA PRO A 38 2.43 2.44 -14.06
C PRO A 38 1.24 1.56 -14.47
N HIS A 39 1.03 1.36 -15.77
CA HIS A 39 -0.06 0.59 -16.35
C HIS A 39 0.26 -0.91 -16.54
N GLU A 40 1.50 -1.33 -16.31
CA GLU A 40 1.90 -2.75 -16.42
C GLU A 40 1.64 -3.56 -15.14
N LEU A 41 1.14 -2.92 -14.08
CA LEU A 41 0.86 -3.55 -12.79
C LEU A 41 -0.34 -4.50 -12.88
N ASN A 42 -0.18 -5.75 -12.48
CA ASN A 42 -1.20 -6.79 -12.67
C ASN A 42 -1.40 -7.73 -11.47
N GLY A 43 -0.70 -7.51 -10.36
CA GLY A 43 -0.75 -8.40 -9.20
C GLY A 43 -0.48 -7.68 -7.89
N LEU A 44 -1.12 -8.19 -6.84
CA LEU A 44 -0.86 -7.80 -5.45
C LEU A 44 -0.36 -9.04 -4.71
N GLN A 45 0.80 -8.93 -4.09
CA GLN A 45 1.35 -9.94 -3.21
C GLN A 45 1.50 -9.36 -1.81
N ILE A 46 0.94 -10.05 -0.82
CA ILE A 46 1.10 -9.73 0.60
C ILE A 46 1.75 -10.94 1.27
N GLY A 47 2.78 -10.70 2.07
CA GLY A 47 3.52 -11.76 2.77
C GLY A 47 4.16 -11.26 4.05
N GLY A 48 4.73 -12.20 4.80
CA GLY A 48 5.26 -11.94 6.15
C GLY A 48 4.22 -12.13 7.25
N ASP A 49 4.55 -11.70 8.46
CA ASP A 49 3.72 -11.87 9.66
C ASP A 49 2.63 -10.79 9.74
N VAL A 50 1.56 -10.98 8.95
CA VAL A 50 0.41 -10.07 8.90
C VAL A 50 -0.90 -10.85 8.75
N GLU A 51 -1.95 -10.40 9.42
CA GLU A 51 -3.31 -10.92 9.26
C GLU A 51 -4.11 -9.97 8.37
N ILE A 52 -4.79 -10.51 7.35
CA ILE A 52 -5.60 -9.73 6.42
C ILE A 52 -7.06 -9.83 6.81
N THR A 53 -7.65 -8.69 7.19
CA THR A 53 -9.06 -8.59 7.57
C THR A 53 -9.96 -8.20 6.39
N GLY A 54 -9.40 -7.57 5.35
CA GLY A 54 -10.12 -7.20 4.13
C GLY A 54 -9.21 -6.63 3.05
N ILE A 55 -9.65 -6.73 1.80
CA ILE A 55 -9.03 -6.11 0.62
C ILE A 55 -10.13 -5.42 -0.17
N GLN A 56 -9.90 -4.18 -0.58
CA GLN A 56 -10.78 -3.40 -1.44
C GLN A 56 -9.97 -2.84 -2.61
N LEU A 57 -10.55 -2.89 -3.82
CA LEU A 57 -9.98 -2.34 -5.04
C LEU A 57 -10.97 -1.28 -5.56
N HIS A 58 -10.45 -0.11 -5.91
CA HIS A 58 -11.21 1.03 -6.44
C HIS A 58 -10.89 1.27 -7.91
#